data_AF-A0A369R8S0-F1
#
_entry.id   AF-A0A369R8S0-F1
#
_cell.length_a   1.000
_cell.length_b   1.000
_cell.length_c   1.000
_cell.angle_alpha   90.00
_cell.angle_beta   90.00
_cell.angle_gamma   90.00
#
_symmetry.space_group_name_H-M   'P 1'
#
loop_
_entity.id
_entity.type
_entity.pdbx_description
1 polymer ?
#
loop_
_entity_poly.entity_id
_entity_poly.type
_entity_poly.pdbx_seq_one_letter_code
_entity_poly.pdbx_strand_id
1 'polypeptide(L)'
;MKDERNESLPEQQENDTLAEKADIALAYLMKYQKQLIAAVALIILVAGGLIYLQQQNHVDEQKASELLGYASSRMDNGFYAVAIEGDSTFTGLKEISSRYRSTFSGQVAVLMLGDCYLALEQTPEALEHYRSYKGNNRDLQAASLAGEALCLDRQQLTEDAAATLERASATAQNPALQAMYLSDAAGLYIKAGQGKKAGDMLTKASQEYSNYAGGTKARQMLQQLSATTPVKP
;
A
#
# COMPACT_ATOMS: atom_id res chain seq x y z
N MET A 1 -57.95 -23.19 -55.67
CA MET A 1 -57.74 -21.75 -55.39
C MET A 1 -58.85 -21.34 -54.43
N LYS A 2 -58.62 -20.91 -53.21
CA LYS A 2 -57.51 -20.10 -52.66
C LYS A 2 -57.09 -20.63 -51.28
N ASP A 3 -55.79 -20.57 -51.02
CA ASP A 3 -55.19 -20.62 -49.69
C ASP A 3 -55.80 -19.52 -48.81
N GLU A 4 -56.29 -19.89 -47.62
CA GLU A 4 -56.35 -19.00 -46.45
C GLU A 4 -55.45 -19.61 -45.38
N ARG A 5 -54.14 -19.44 -45.60
CA ARG A 5 -53.12 -19.50 -44.54
C ARG A 5 -52.83 -18.07 -44.12
N ASN A 6 -53.37 -17.63 -42.98
CA ASN A 6 -52.87 -16.59 -42.06
C ASN A 6 -53.98 -16.36 -40.99
N GLU A 7 -53.75 -16.06 -39.72
CA GLU A 7 -52.63 -15.35 -39.08
C GLU A 7 -52.82 -15.41 -37.55
N SER A 8 -52.47 -16.50 -36.85
CA SER A 8 -52.56 -16.52 -35.38
C SER A 8 -51.38 -17.16 -34.65
N LEU A 9 -50.32 -17.56 -35.36
CA LEU A 9 -49.26 -18.39 -34.77
C LEU A 9 -48.05 -17.68 -34.10
N PRO A 10 -47.72 -16.39 -34.29
CA PRO A 10 -46.60 -15.80 -33.55
C PRO A 10 -47.00 -15.18 -32.21
N GLU A 11 -48.09 -14.41 -32.15
CA GLU A 11 -48.45 -13.57 -31.00
C GLU A 11 -49.05 -14.36 -29.82
N GLN A 12 -49.88 -15.38 -30.09
CA GLN A 12 -50.43 -16.26 -29.05
C GLN A 12 -49.35 -17.16 -28.45
N GLN A 13 -48.46 -17.67 -29.30
CA GLN A 13 -47.37 -18.55 -28.88
C GLN A 13 -46.31 -17.77 -28.06
N GLU A 14 -45.98 -16.53 -28.45
CA GLU A 14 -45.11 -15.64 -27.68
C GLU A 14 -45.72 -15.26 -26.32
N ASN A 15 -47.01 -14.92 -26.27
CA ASN A 15 -47.72 -14.59 -25.02
C ASN A 15 -47.83 -15.78 -24.06
N ASP A 16 -48.13 -16.99 -24.57
CA ASP A 16 -48.17 -18.20 -23.76
C ASP A 16 -46.77 -18.55 -23.23
N THR A 17 -45.71 -18.35 -24.03
CA THR A 17 -44.32 -18.58 -23.61
C THR A 17 -43.86 -17.54 -22.57
N LEU A 18 -44.33 -16.30 -22.65
CA LEU A 18 -44.06 -15.26 -21.66
C LEU A 18 -44.86 -15.47 -20.37
N ALA A 19 -46.11 -15.90 -20.47
CA ALA A 19 -46.96 -16.24 -19.34
C ALA A 19 -46.42 -17.47 -18.59
N GLU A 20 -45.99 -18.51 -19.29
CA GLU A 20 -45.39 -19.70 -18.69
C GLU A 20 -44.06 -19.37 -17.98
N LYS A 21 -43.23 -18.50 -18.59
CA LYS A 21 -42.01 -17.99 -17.93
C LYS A 21 -42.32 -17.15 -16.70
N ALA A 22 -43.39 -16.35 -16.75
CA ALA A 22 -43.86 -15.57 -15.61
C ALA A 22 -44.38 -16.48 -14.50
N ASP A 23 -45.17 -17.51 -14.81
CA ASP A 23 -45.72 -18.46 -13.84
C ASP A 23 -44.64 -19.33 -13.21
N ILE A 24 -43.64 -19.77 -13.98
CA ILE A 24 -42.46 -20.47 -13.47
C ILE A 24 -41.68 -19.53 -12.53
N ALA A 25 -41.42 -18.28 -12.93
CA ALA A 25 -40.74 -17.31 -12.09
C ALA A 25 -41.51 -17.00 -10.79
N LEU A 26 -42.84 -16.87 -10.87
CA LEU A 26 -43.72 -16.66 -9.71
C LEU A 26 -43.72 -17.88 -8.78
N ALA A 27 -43.75 -19.10 -9.32
CA ALA A 27 -43.65 -20.33 -8.55
C ALA A 27 -42.30 -20.48 -7.82
N TYR A 28 -41.19 -20.07 -8.45
CA TYR A 28 -39.87 -20.04 -7.81
C TYR A 28 -39.78 -18.97 -6.71
N LEU A 29 -40.33 -17.77 -6.94
CA LEU A 29 -40.41 -16.70 -5.95
C LEU A 29 -41.24 -17.12 -4.73
N MET A 30 -42.37 -17.80 -4.93
CA MET A 30 -43.20 -18.31 -3.82
C MET A 30 -42.53 -19.46 -3.08
N LYS A 31 -41.87 -20.39 -3.81
CA LYS A 31 -41.19 -21.54 -3.22
C LYS A 31 -39.99 -21.16 -2.35
N TYR A 32 -39.27 -20.09 -2.72
CA TYR A 32 -38.07 -19.62 -2.01
C TYR A 32 -38.21 -18.23 -1.37
N GLN A 33 -39.44 -17.72 -1.23
CA GLN A 33 -39.74 -16.38 -0.73
C GLN A 33 -39.01 -16.05 0.58
N LYS A 34 -39.02 -16.99 1.53
CA LYS A 34 -38.35 -16.82 2.84
C LYS A 34 -36.82 -16.78 2.71
N GLN A 35 -36.24 -17.56 1.80
CA GLN A 35 -34.79 -17.59 1.57
C GLN A 35 -34.32 -16.35 0.81
N LEU A 36 -35.11 -15.86 -0.16
CA LEU A 36 -34.84 -14.61 -0.87
C LEU A 36 -34.92 -13.40 0.06
N ILE A 37 -35.94 -13.32 0.92
CA ILE A 37 -36.04 -12.27 1.95
C ILE A 37 -34.83 -12.33 2.90
N ALA A 38 -34.43 -13.51 3.36
CA ALA A 38 -33.26 -13.67 4.22
C ALA A 38 -31.95 -13.28 3.53
N ALA A 39 -31.77 -13.63 2.25
CA ALA A 39 -30.60 -13.26 1.45
C ALA A 39 -30.53 -11.74 1.23
N VAL A 40 -31.65 -11.10 0.88
CA VAL A 40 -31.72 -9.64 0.71
C VAL A 40 -31.47 -8.92 2.05
N ALA A 41 -32.03 -9.41 3.16
CA ALA A 41 -31.77 -8.87 4.49
C ALA A 41 -30.29 -8.97 4.87
N LEU A 42 -29.63 -10.09 4.55
CA LEU A 42 -28.19 -10.26 4.76
C LEU A 42 -27.38 -9.28 3.92
N ILE A 43 -27.73 -9.09 2.64
CA ILE A 43 -27.07 -8.11 1.76
C ILE A 43 -27.21 -6.69 2.32
N ILE A 44 -28.40 -6.32 2.79
CA ILE A 44 -28.64 -5.00 3.40
C ILE A 44 -27.85 -4.84 4.70
N LEU A 45 -27.77 -5.87 5.55
CA LEU A 45 -26.96 -5.85 6.77
C LEU A 45 -25.46 -5.71 6.47
N VAL A 46 -24.95 -6.45 5.48
CA VAL A 46 -23.56 -6.35 5.04
C VAL A 46 -23.30 -4.97 4.44
N ALA A 47 -24.15 -4.48 3.53
CA ALA A 47 -24.01 -3.17 2.93
C ALA A 47 -24.10 -2.03 3.96
N GLY A 48 -25.05 -2.11 4.89
CA GLY A 48 -25.19 -1.16 6.00
C GLY A 48 -23.98 -1.19 6.93
N GLY A 49 -23.46 -2.38 7.24
CA GLY A 49 -22.21 -2.55 7.98
C GLY A 49 -21.01 -1.94 7.25
N LEU A 50 -20.90 -2.14 5.94
CA LEU A 50 -19.84 -1.55 5.11
C LEU A 50 -19.91 -0.02 5.07
N ILE A 51 -21.11 0.56 4.91
CA ILE A 51 -21.32 2.02 4.93
C ILE A 51 -20.97 2.59 6.31
N TYR A 52 -21.40 1.94 7.40
CA TYR A 52 -21.06 2.37 8.76
C TYR A 52 -19.55 2.32 9.01
N LEU A 53 -18.88 1.23 8.61
CA LEU A 53 -17.42 1.12 8.71
C LEU A 53 -16.70 2.18 7.88
N GLN A 54 -17.21 2.53 6.71
CA GLN A 54 -16.62 3.57 5.86
C GLN A 54 -16.75 4.96 6.51
N GLN A 55 -17.92 5.30 7.06
CA GLN A 55 -18.11 6.58 7.74
C GLN A 55 -17.29 6.67 9.04
N GLN A 56 -17.23 5.58 9.81
CA GLN A 56 -16.40 5.49 11.01
C GLN A 56 -14.91 5.65 10.66
N ASN A 57 -14.43 4.96 9.61
CA ASN A 57 -13.05 5.10 9.15
C ASN A 57 -12.69 6.53 8.74
N HIS A 58 -13.64 7.31 8.18
CA HIS A 58 -13.38 8.71 7.87
C HIS A 58 -13.20 9.59 9.12
N VAL A 59 -14.05 9.41 10.13
CA VAL A 59 -13.92 10.13 11.41
C VAL A 59 -12.64 9.73 12.13
N ASP A 60 -12.34 8.44 12.11
CA ASP A 60 -11.14 7.87 12.72
C ASP A 60 -9.87 8.34 11.99
N GLU A 61 -9.89 8.44 10.65
CA GLU A 61 -8.78 8.99 9.88
C GLU A 61 -8.53 10.47 10.22
N GLN A 62 -9.58 11.30 10.35
CA GLN A 62 -9.42 12.70 10.73
C GLN A 62 -8.75 12.86 12.10
N LYS A 63 -9.23 12.10 13.10
CA LYS A 63 -8.64 12.08 14.44
C LYS A 63 -7.21 11.56 14.42
N ALA A 64 -6.96 10.46 13.73
CA ALA A 64 -5.63 9.87 13.61
C ALA A 64 -4.64 10.82 12.94
N SER A 65 -5.07 11.54 11.90
CA SER A 65 -4.25 12.53 11.21
C SER A 65 -3.89 13.71 12.11
N GLU A 66 -4.81 14.18 12.95
CA GLU A 66 -4.54 15.23 13.94
C GLU A 66 -3.52 14.77 14.98
N LEU A 67 -3.75 13.58 15.56
CA LEU A 67 -2.84 12.97 16.54
C LEU A 67 -1.43 12.73 15.97
N LEU A 68 -1.35 12.28 14.71
CA LEU A 68 -0.08 12.15 13.99
C LEU A 68 0.64 13.48 13.85
N GLY A 69 -0.08 14.58 13.61
CA GLY A 69 0.52 15.92 13.54
C GLY A 69 1.25 16.28 14.83
N TYR A 70 0.62 15.98 15.98
CA TYR A 70 1.28 16.16 17.29
C TYR A 70 2.47 15.24 17.48
N ALA A 71 2.37 13.96 17.08
CA ALA A 71 3.48 13.02 17.15
C ALA A 71 4.68 13.46 16.30
N SER A 72 4.42 13.91 15.07
CA SER A 72 5.44 14.47 14.16
C SER A 72 6.14 15.65 14.81
N SER A 73 5.39 16.57 15.43
CA SER A 73 5.99 17.71 16.15
C SER A 73 6.91 17.25 17.28
N ARG A 74 6.57 16.19 18.03
CA ARG A 74 7.47 15.63 19.04
C ARG A 74 8.74 15.05 18.42
N MET A 75 8.64 14.35 17.30
CA MET A 75 9.78 13.82 16.56
C MET A 75 10.71 14.93 16.04
N ASP A 76 10.14 16.00 15.49
CA ASP A 76 10.90 17.15 14.98
C ASP A 76 11.69 17.88 16.08
N ASN A 77 11.20 17.81 17.32
CA ASN A 77 11.89 18.34 18.51
C ASN A 77 12.82 17.31 19.18
N GLY A 78 12.99 16.11 18.61
CA GLY A 78 13.84 15.05 19.15
C GLY A 78 13.25 14.28 20.34
N PHE A 79 11.97 14.49 20.66
CA PHE A 79 11.29 13.80 21.76
C PHE A 79 10.74 12.43 21.33
N TYR A 80 11.60 11.56 20.81
CA TYR A 80 11.20 10.27 20.23
C TYR A 80 10.52 9.33 21.23
N ALA A 81 11.02 9.23 22.46
CA ALA A 81 10.40 8.40 23.50
C ALA A 81 8.97 8.87 23.84
N VAL A 82 8.77 10.19 23.91
CA VAL A 82 7.44 10.78 24.13
C VAL A 82 6.54 10.55 22.92
N ALA A 83 7.07 10.69 21.70
CA ALA A 83 6.33 10.40 20.46
C ALA A 83 5.85 8.94 20.43
N ILE A 84 6.67 7.98 20.88
CA ILE A 84 6.33 6.56 20.93
C ILE A 84 5.23 6.29 21.97
N GLU A 85 5.47 6.65 23.24
CA GLU A 85 4.63 6.23 24.38
C GLU A 85 3.40 7.10 24.58
N GLY A 86 3.51 8.40 24.31
CA GLY A 86 2.53 9.38 24.74
C GLY A 86 2.61 9.70 26.24
N ASP A 87 1.60 10.41 26.73
CA ASP A 87 1.39 10.75 28.13
C ASP A 87 -0.10 11.00 28.43
N SER A 88 -0.45 11.55 29.60
CA SER A 88 -1.83 11.82 30.00
C SER A 88 -2.57 12.83 29.10
N THR A 89 -1.84 13.62 28.31
CA THR A 89 -2.36 14.70 27.47
C THR A 89 -2.10 14.49 25.97
N PHE A 90 -1.25 13.52 25.62
CA PHE A 90 -0.83 13.26 24.25
C PHE A 90 -0.87 11.76 23.95
N THR A 91 -1.58 11.38 22.90
CA THR A 91 -1.64 9.99 22.42
C THR A 91 -0.40 9.65 21.62
N GLY A 92 0.40 8.69 22.09
CA GLY A 92 1.62 8.24 21.42
C GLY A 92 1.38 7.37 20.19
N LEU A 93 2.42 7.23 19.36
CA LEU A 93 2.40 6.46 18.12
C LEU A 93 2.03 4.98 18.32
N LYS A 94 2.37 4.37 19.47
CA LYS A 94 1.91 3.00 19.81
C LYS A 94 0.39 2.90 19.87
N GLU A 95 -0.24 3.87 20.51
CA GLU A 95 -1.69 3.91 20.64
C GLU A 95 -2.36 4.30 19.31
N ILE A 96 -1.79 5.27 18.58
CA ILE A 96 -2.31 5.67 17.27
C ILE A 96 -2.30 4.49 16.29
N SER A 97 -1.16 3.81 16.14
CA SER A 97 -1.02 2.68 15.22
C SER A 97 -1.92 1.49 15.58
N SER A 98 -2.17 1.26 16.88
CA SER A 98 -3.06 0.20 17.35
C SER A 98 -4.54 0.52 17.14
N ARG A 99 -4.98 1.71 17.59
CA ARG A 99 -6.40 2.12 17.54
C ARG A 99 -6.86 2.44 16.12
N TYR A 100 -6.01 3.07 15.32
CA TYR A 100 -6.35 3.57 13.99
C TYR A 100 -5.75 2.71 12.88
N ARG A 101 -5.41 1.44 13.15
CA ARG A 101 -4.72 0.54 12.21
C ARG A 101 -5.38 0.42 10.82
N SER A 102 -6.70 0.59 10.73
CA SER A 102 -7.46 0.51 9.47
C SER A 102 -7.37 1.77 8.63
N THR A 103 -6.90 2.87 9.21
CA THR A 103 -6.84 4.17 8.57
C THR A 103 -5.46 4.37 7.92
N PHE A 104 -5.33 5.36 7.03
CA PHE A 104 -4.05 5.69 6.40
C PHE A 104 -3.08 6.27 7.43
N SER A 105 -3.58 7.15 8.31
CA SER A 105 -2.80 7.72 9.40
C SER A 105 -2.32 6.66 10.40
N GLY A 106 -3.14 5.69 10.80
CA GLY A 106 -2.65 4.61 11.66
C GLY A 106 -1.56 3.75 10.99
N GLN A 107 -1.63 3.56 9.67
CA GLN A 107 -0.59 2.91 8.88
C GLN A 107 0.72 3.72 8.83
N VAL A 108 0.62 5.06 8.68
CA VAL A 108 1.78 5.96 8.77
C VAL A 108 2.41 5.94 10.17
N ALA A 109 1.59 5.84 11.24
CA ALA A 109 2.09 5.75 12.61
C ALA A 109 3.01 4.54 12.84
N VAL A 110 2.77 3.41 12.15
CA VAL A 110 3.66 2.23 12.20
C VAL A 110 5.05 2.56 11.67
N LEU A 111 5.15 3.32 10.57
CA LEU A 111 6.43 3.72 10.00
C LEU A 111 7.15 4.72 10.92
N MET A 112 6.41 5.70 11.43
CA MET A 112 6.95 6.69 12.37
C MET A 112 7.45 6.05 13.67
N LEU A 113 6.83 4.95 14.14
CA LEU A 113 7.37 4.16 15.25
C LEU A 113 8.75 3.61 14.91
N GLY A 114 8.88 2.96 13.74
CA GLY A 114 10.17 2.46 13.25
C GLY A 114 11.23 3.56 13.20
N ASP A 115 10.86 4.73 12.68
CA ASP A 115 11.76 5.89 12.60
C ASP A 115 12.19 6.38 14.00
N CYS A 116 11.27 6.44 14.96
CA CYS A 116 11.58 6.81 16.34
C CYS A 116 12.54 5.80 17.00
N TYR A 117 12.31 4.50 16.83
CA TYR A 117 13.22 3.48 17.35
C TYR A 117 14.60 3.57 16.68
N LEU A 118 14.68 3.82 15.37
CA LEU A 118 15.96 4.06 14.71
C LEU A 118 16.68 5.30 15.24
N ALA A 119 15.95 6.37 15.56
CA ALA A 119 16.52 7.59 16.15
C ALA A 119 17.04 7.37 17.58
N LEU A 120 16.46 6.41 18.31
CA LEU A 120 16.91 5.97 19.63
C LEU A 120 17.99 4.85 19.56
N GLU A 121 18.52 4.56 18.37
CA GLU A 121 19.48 3.47 18.11
C GLU A 121 18.94 2.05 18.39
N GLN A 122 17.64 1.92 18.62
CA GLN A 122 16.91 0.67 18.86
C GLN A 122 16.57 -0.03 17.53
N THR A 123 17.62 -0.48 16.84
CA THR A 123 17.51 -1.08 15.51
C THR A 123 16.67 -2.38 15.48
N PRO A 124 16.75 -3.30 16.46
CA PRO A 124 15.91 -4.49 16.49
C PRO A 124 14.41 -4.18 16.56
N GLU A 125 14.01 -3.25 17.42
CA GLU A 125 12.63 -2.81 17.61
C GLU A 125 12.11 -2.11 16.35
N ALA A 126 12.94 -1.26 15.72
CA ALA A 126 12.60 -0.63 14.46
C ALA A 126 12.32 -1.67 13.36
N LEU A 127 13.19 -2.68 13.24
CA LEU A 127 13.05 -3.75 12.26
C LEU A 127 11.74 -4.55 12.44
N GLU A 128 11.39 -4.86 13.70
CA GLU A 128 10.11 -5.50 14.02
C GLU A 128 8.93 -4.65 13.55
N HIS A 129 8.95 -3.35 13.83
CA HIS A 129 7.88 -2.44 13.44
C HIS A 129 7.75 -2.31 11.93
N TYR A 130 8.84 -2.14 11.18
CA TYR A 130 8.75 -2.10 9.71
C TYR A 130 8.19 -3.40 9.13
N ARG A 131 8.62 -4.57 9.62
CA ARG A 131 8.11 -5.87 9.18
C ARG A 131 6.67 -6.14 9.60
N SER A 132 6.20 -5.48 10.64
CA SER A 132 4.81 -5.60 11.12
C SER A 132 3.79 -4.91 10.20
N TYR A 133 4.25 -4.04 9.29
CA TYR A 133 3.37 -3.34 8.35
C TYR A 133 2.64 -4.32 7.43
N LYS A 134 1.31 -4.31 7.50
CA LYS A 134 0.40 -5.15 6.69
C LYS A 134 -0.65 -4.34 5.94
N GLY A 135 -0.37 -3.05 5.73
CA GLY A 135 -1.27 -2.14 5.02
C GLY A 135 -1.29 -2.40 3.51
N ASN A 136 -2.39 -2.03 2.87
CA ASN A 136 -2.58 -2.22 1.43
C ASN A 136 -2.02 -1.06 0.58
N ASN A 137 -1.60 0.05 1.21
CA ASN A 137 -0.97 1.14 0.48
C ASN A 137 0.43 0.74 0.05
N ARG A 138 0.67 0.72 -1.27
CA ARG A 138 1.94 0.28 -1.87
C ARG A 138 3.10 1.22 -1.62
N ASP A 139 2.87 2.52 -1.53
CA ASP A 139 3.93 3.49 -1.22
C ASP A 139 4.36 3.39 0.25
N LEU A 140 3.42 3.19 1.17
CA LEU A 140 3.73 2.91 2.57
C LEU A 140 4.38 1.53 2.76
N GLN A 141 3.98 0.52 1.98
CA GLN A 141 4.66 -0.77 1.96
C GLN A 141 6.12 -0.64 1.49
N ALA A 142 6.34 0.16 0.44
CA ALA A 142 7.69 0.47 -0.04
C ALA A 142 8.50 1.24 1.01
N ALA A 143 7.90 2.17 1.74
CA ALA A 143 8.55 2.89 2.83
C ALA A 143 8.93 1.96 4.01
N SER A 144 8.04 1.02 4.38
CA SER A 144 8.37 -0.03 5.35
C SER A 144 9.57 -0.87 4.90
N LEU A 145 9.62 -1.29 3.63
CA LEU A 145 10.76 -2.00 3.06
C LEU A 145 12.04 -1.16 3.11
N ALA A 146 11.97 0.15 2.83
CA ALA A 146 13.12 1.03 2.93
C ALA A 146 13.63 1.18 4.38
N GLY A 147 12.72 1.27 5.35
CA GLY A 147 13.07 1.22 6.78
C GLY A 147 13.71 -0.10 7.21
N GLU A 148 13.18 -1.23 6.73
CA GLU A 148 13.80 -2.55 6.92
C GLU A 148 15.23 -2.57 6.35
N ALA A 149 15.43 -2.07 5.13
CA ALA A 149 16.75 -2.01 4.50
C ALA A 149 17.76 -1.18 5.32
N LEU A 150 17.32 -0.04 5.88
CA LEU A 150 18.15 0.76 6.77
C LEU A 150 18.57 -0.03 8.03
N CYS A 151 17.65 -0.80 8.62
CA CYS A 151 17.94 -1.67 9.75
C CYS A 151 18.94 -2.78 9.38
N LEU A 152 18.82 -3.36 8.19
CA LEU A 152 19.72 -4.39 7.68
C LEU A 152 21.14 -3.82 7.42
N ASP A 153 21.25 -2.63 6.84
CA ASP A 153 22.55 -1.99 6.60
C ASP A 153 23.27 -1.66 7.92
N ARG A 154 22.55 -1.21 8.95
CA ARG A 154 23.11 -1.01 10.31
C ARG A 154 23.65 -2.31 10.93
N GLN A 155 23.08 -3.45 10.55
CA GLN A 155 23.54 -4.78 10.97
C GLN A 155 24.64 -5.33 10.05
N GLN A 156 25.22 -4.51 9.17
CA GLN A 156 26.23 -4.88 8.18
C GLN A 156 25.75 -5.88 7.11
N LEU A 157 24.44 -6.14 7.03
CA LEU A 157 23.80 -6.97 5.99
C LEU A 157 23.56 -6.12 4.73
N THR A 158 24.64 -5.57 4.17
CA THR A 158 24.59 -4.53 3.12
C THR A 158 23.94 -5.04 1.83
N GLU A 159 24.21 -6.28 1.43
CA GLU A 159 23.62 -6.87 0.21
C GLU A 159 22.11 -7.10 0.37
N ASP A 160 21.67 -7.61 1.53
CA ASP A 160 20.26 -7.81 1.84
C ASP A 160 19.52 -6.47 1.91
N ALA A 161 20.16 -5.44 2.46
CA ALA A 161 19.63 -4.07 2.46
C ALA A 161 19.44 -3.53 1.04
N ALA A 162 20.43 -3.74 0.15
CA ALA A 162 20.35 -3.35 -1.26
C ALA A 162 19.20 -4.05 -1.98
N ALA A 163 19.08 -5.38 -1.80
CA ALA A 163 17.98 -6.16 -2.36
C ALA A 163 16.61 -5.72 -1.82
N THR A 164 16.55 -5.36 -0.54
CA THR A 164 15.31 -4.87 0.09
C THR A 164 14.88 -3.52 -0.48
N LEU A 165 15.80 -2.58 -0.74
CA LEU A 165 15.50 -1.32 -1.43
C LEU A 165 15.11 -1.52 -2.90
N GLU A 166 15.70 -2.50 -3.58
CA GLU A 166 15.30 -2.89 -4.93
C GLU A 166 13.82 -3.34 -4.95
N ARG A 167 13.40 -4.15 -3.96
CA ARG A 167 11.98 -4.50 -3.76
C ARG A 167 11.13 -3.28 -3.40
N ALA A 168 11.64 -2.36 -2.57
CA ALA A 168 10.93 -1.14 -2.22
C ALA A 168 10.62 -0.30 -3.47
N SER A 169 11.61 -0.12 -4.34
CA SER A 169 11.46 0.56 -5.64
C SER A 169 10.39 -0.12 -6.51
N ALA A 170 10.44 -1.45 -6.64
CA ALA A 170 9.44 -2.20 -7.42
C ALA A 170 8.03 -2.19 -6.79
N THR A 171 7.96 -2.00 -5.47
CA THR A 171 6.68 -1.98 -4.73
C THR A 171 5.98 -0.63 -4.88
N ALA A 172 6.74 0.47 -4.80
CA ALA A 172 6.22 1.83 -4.87
C ALA A 172 5.45 2.10 -6.17
N GLN A 173 4.39 2.91 -6.06
CA GLN A 173 3.63 3.45 -7.19
C GLN A 173 4.06 4.87 -7.51
N ASN A 174 4.51 5.63 -6.51
CA ASN A 174 5.02 6.99 -6.69
C ASN A 174 6.39 6.97 -7.41
N PRO A 175 6.53 7.55 -8.61
CA PRO A 175 7.78 7.54 -9.36
C PRO A 175 8.95 8.20 -8.64
N ALA A 176 8.70 9.20 -7.77
CA ALA A 176 9.74 9.81 -6.96
C ALA A 176 10.33 8.82 -5.95
N LEU A 177 9.48 8.02 -5.30
CA LEU A 177 9.90 6.96 -4.38
C LEU A 177 10.59 5.81 -5.12
N GLN A 178 10.06 5.41 -6.28
CA GLN A 178 10.71 4.39 -7.13
C GLN A 178 12.14 4.80 -7.47
N ALA A 179 12.32 6.04 -7.94
CA ALA A 179 13.62 6.60 -8.29
C ALA A 179 14.58 6.68 -7.09
N MET A 180 14.06 7.15 -5.95
CA MET A 180 14.84 7.29 -4.72
C MET A 180 15.36 5.92 -4.26
N TYR A 181 14.46 4.96 -4.03
CA TYR A 181 14.83 3.62 -3.56
C TYR A 181 15.72 2.88 -4.55
N LEU A 182 15.54 3.06 -5.86
CA LEU A 182 16.41 2.46 -6.87
C LEU A 182 17.84 3.01 -6.80
N SER A 183 17.97 4.33 -6.65
CA SER A 183 19.28 4.98 -6.50
C SER A 183 19.97 4.62 -5.18
N ASP A 184 19.21 4.47 -4.10
CA ASP A 184 19.72 4.06 -2.79
C ASP A 184 20.17 2.59 -2.80
N ALA A 185 19.38 1.69 -3.43
CA ALA A 185 19.75 0.30 -3.63
C ALA A 185 21.08 0.17 -4.36
N ALA A 186 21.26 0.93 -5.45
CA ALA A 186 22.51 0.95 -6.19
C ALA A 186 23.70 1.44 -5.34
N GLY A 187 23.48 2.43 -4.47
CA GLY A 187 24.50 2.87 -3.50
C GLY A 187 24.94 1.76 -2.56
N LEU A 188 24.00 0.98 -2.03
CA LEU A 188 24.33 -0.17 -1.19
C LEU A 188 25.01 -1.30 -1.98
N TYR A 189 24.62 -1.54 -3.23
CA TYR A 189 25.34 -2.48 -4.09
C TYR A 189 26.79 -2.05 -4.38
N ILE A 190 27.06 -0.75 -4.55
CA ILE A 190 28.44 -0.23 -4.65
C ILE A 190 29.20 -0.50 -3.36
N LYS A 191 28.60 -0.19 -2.19
CA LYS A 191 29.19 -0.45 -0.87
C LYS A 191 29.50 -1.93 -0.66
N ALA A 192 28.68 -2.82 -1.21
CA ALA A 192 28.88 -4.27 -1.20
C ALA A 192 29.85 -4.79 -2.28
N GLY A 193 30.47 -3.91 -3.08
CA GLY A 193 31.40 -4.31 -4.15
C GLY A 193 30.74 -4.78 -5.45
N GLN A 194 29.42 -4.71 -5.56
CA GLN A 194 28.64 -5.10 -6.75
C GLN A 194 28.50 -3.94 -7.76
N GLY A 195 29.61 -3.30 -8.10
CA GLY A 195 29.63 -2.09 -8.94
C GLY A 195 28.96 -2.26 -10.32
N LYS A 196 29.09 -3.43 -10.96
CA LYS A 196 28.44 -3.71 -12.24
C LYS A 196 26.91 -3.65 -12.14
N LYS A 197 26.34 -4.38 -11.16
CA LYS A 197 24.90 -4.39 -10.91
C LYS A 197 24.40 -2.98 -10.60
N ALA A 198 25.13 -2.24 -9.77
CA ALA A 198 24.80 -0.86 -9.46
C ALA A 198 24.84 0.04 -10.70
N GLY A 199 25.84 -0.10 -11.58
CA GLY A 199 25.94 0.67 -12.83
C GLY A 199 24.72 0.49 -13.74
N ASP A 200 24.25 -0.74 -13.92
CA ASP A 200 23.06 -1.04 -14.72
C ASP A 200 21.80 -0.39 -14.09
N MET A 201 21.64 -0.52 -12.78
CA MET A 201 20.53 0.09 -12.03
C MET A 201 20.53 1.61 -12.10
N LEU A 202 21.69 2.24 -11.90
CA LEU A 202 21.82 3.69 -11.97
C LEU A 202 21.59 4.21 -13.38
N THR A 203 22.02 3.48 -14.42
CA THR A 203 21.75 3.82 -15.82
C THR A 203 20.27 3.89 -16.07
N LYS A 204 19.55 2.81 -15.71
CA LYS A 204 18.08 2.75 -15.76
C LYS A 204 17.45 3.91 -15.00
N ALA A 205 17.87 4.14 -13.75
CA ALA A 205 17.31 5.19 -12.90
C ALA A 205 17.50 6.60 -13.50
N SER A 206 18.68 6.88 -14.06
CA SER A 206 19.01 8.18 -14.65
C SER A 206 18.25 8.50 -15.94
N GLN A 207 17.78 7.46 -16.64
CA GLN A 207 17.03 7.57 -17.89
C GLN A 207 15.53 7.62 -17.62
N GLU A 208 15.00 6.66 -16.87
CA GLU A 208 13.55 6.53 -16.60
C GLU A 208 13.03 7.59 -15.63
N TYR A 209 13.88 8.07 -14.71
CA TYR A 209 13.48 9.01 -13.66
C TYR A 209 14.25 10.34 -13.72
N SER A 210 14.64 10.78 -14.92
CA SER A 210 15.46 11.98 -15.15
C SER A 210 14.89 13.28 -14.55
N ASN A 211 13.57 13.35 -14.36
CA ASN A 211 12.87 14.51 -13.78
C ASN A 211 12.72 14.44 -12.25
N TYR A 212 13.22 13.38 -11.61
CA TYR A 212 13.13 13.17 -10.17
C TYR A 212 14.52 13.27 -9.51
N ALA A 213 14.55 13.65 -8.24
CA ALA A 213 15.79 13.75 -7.46
C ALA A 213 16.59 12.44 -7.48
N GLY A 214 15.92 11.28 -7.39
CA GLY A 214 16.57 9.97 -7.49
C GLY A 214 17.28 9.72 -8.82
N GLY A 215 16.72 10.18 -9.95
CA GLY A 215 17.39 10.08 -11.25
C GLY A 215 18.61 10.99 -11.38
N THR A 216 18.53 12.20 -10.82
CA THR A 216 19.68 13.12 -10.72
C THR A 216 20.79 12.52 -9.85
N LYS A 217 20.44 11.98 -8.68
CA LYS A 217 21.36 11.26 -7.80
C LYS A 217 21.99 10.08 -8.52
N ALA A 218 21.20 9.30 -9.26
CA ALA A 218 21.71 8.16 -10.00
C ALA A 218 22.76 8.56 -11.05
N ARG A 219 22.52 9.66 -11.78
CA ARG A 219 23.46 10.22 -12.75
C ARG A 219 24.78 10.64 -12.09
N GLN A 220 24.72 11.27 -10.91
CA GLN A 220 25.92 11.66 -10.16
C GLN A 220 26.73 10.43 -9.73
N MET A 221 26.05 9.39 -9.23
CA MET A 221 26.71 8.15 -8.80
C MET A 221 27.35 7.39 -9.97
N LEU A 222 26.73 7.39 -11.17
CA LEU A 222 27.35 6.82 -12.38
C LEU A 222 28.67 7.48 -12.75
N GLN A 223 28.72 8.82 -12.65
CA GLN A 223 29.94 9.57 -12.97
C GLN A 223 31.07 9.20 -12.00
N GLN A 224 30.76 9.10 -10.71
CA GLN A 224 31.72 8.70 -9.67
C GLN A 224 32.20 7.24 -9.86
N LEU A 225 31.29 6.33 -10.17
CA LEU A 225 31.62 4.92 -10.42
C LEU A 225 32.52 4.76 -11.66
N SER A 226 32.27 5.55 -12.71
CA SER A 226 33.10 5.54 -13.92
C SER A 226 34.48 6.14 -13.70
N ALA A 227 34.60 7.16 -12.84
CA ALA A 227 35.88 7.79 -12.51
C ALA A 227 36.80 6.91 -11.64
N THR A 228 36.23 5.97 -10.90
CA THR A 228 36.96 5.06 -10.00
C THR A 228 37.30 3.72 -10.62
N THR A 229 36.74 3.40 -11.79
CA THR A 229 37.05 2.18 -12.55
C THR A 229 38.11 2.53 -13.60
N PRO A 230 39.36 2.03 -13.51
CA PRO A 230 40.39 2.35 -14.49
C PRO A 230 39.95 1.86 -15.88
N VAL A 231 39.94 2.78 -16.85
CA VAL A 231 39.79 2.44 -18.27
C VAL A 231 40.96 1.53 -18.63
N LYS A 232 40.70 0.23 -18.78
CA LYS A 232 41.71 -0.70 -19.26
C LYS A 232 41.96 -0.36 -20.75
N PRO A 233 43.20 -0.05 -21.15
CA PRO A 233 43.54 0.25 -22.54
C PRO A 233 43.31 -0.97 -23.44
#